data_AF-A0A937Q3C8-F1
#
_entry.id   AF-A0A937Q3C8-F1
#
_cell.length_a   1.000
_cell.length_b   1.000
_cell.length_c   1.000
_cell.angle_alpha   90.00
_cell.angle_beta   90.00
_cell.angle_gamma   90.00
#
_symmetry.space_group_name_H-M   'P 1'
#
loop_
_entity.id
_entity.type
_entity.pdbx_description
1 polymer ?
#
loop_
_entity_poly.entity_id
_entity_poly.type
_entity_poly.pdbx_seq_one_letter_code
_entity_poly.pdbx_strand_id
1 'polypeptide(L)'
;MVKKMKLNMLRKIGSLTLVLAFFFNQTAFALPQVDEVVEGNVTIETPDANTMNINVADPQAIINYSSFDINANETVNVNLPSSTSEILNRDIGSDMSNILGTLNCNGLFILVNTHGIYV
;
A
#
# COMPACT_ATOMS: atom_id res chain seq x y z
N MET A 1 -1.99 58.33 -25.03
CA MET A 1 -2.57 58.12 -23.68
C MET A 1 -2.93 56.64 -23.34
N VAL A 2 -2.81 55.68 -24.28
CA VAL A 2 -3.27 54.29 -24.08
C VAL A 2 -2.19 53.35 -23.47
N LYS A 3 -0.90 53.66 -23.60
CA LYS A 3 0.20 52.76 -23.20
C LYS A 3 0.40 52.61 -21.68
N LYS A 4 0.02 53.62 -20.88
CA LYS A 4 0.07 53.58 -19.41
C LYS A 4 -0.99 52.66 -18.77
N MET A 5 -2.07 52.33 -19.49
CA MET A 5 -3.15 51.49 -18.96
C MET A 5 -2.81 49.99 -18.98
N LYS A 6 -2.02 49.51 -19.94
CA LYS A 6 -1.57 48.11 -20.00
C LYS A 6 -0.52 47.77 -18.92
N LEU A 7 0.28 48.75 -18.51
CA LEU A 7 1.37 48.54 -17.55
C LEU A 7 0.88 48.34 -16.11
N ASN A 8 -0.35 48.76 -15.80
CA ASN A 8 -0.99 48.53 -14.49
C ASN A 8 -1.86 47.25 -14.46
N MET A 9 -2.16 46.63 -15.60
CA MET A 9 -2.72 45.27 -15.62
C MET A 9 -1.65 44.22 -15.31
N LEU A 10 -0.40 44.42 -15.75
CA LEU A 10 0.70 43.48 -15.45
C LEU A 10 1.15 43.50 -13.98
N ARG A 11 0.83 44.54 -13.22
CA ARG A 11 1.19 44.63 -11.78
C ARG A 11 0.12 44.06 -10.84
N LYS A 12 -1.07 43.74 -11.35
CA LYS A 12 -2.16 43.08 -10.60
C LYS A 12 -2.30 41.59 -10.88
N ILE A 13 -1.34 41.01 -11.59
CA ILE A 13 -1.25 39.54 -11.78
C ILE A 13 -0.32 38.92 -10.70
N GLY A 14 0.41 39.75 -9.94
CA GLY A 14 1.32 39.32 -8.86
C GLY A 14 0.66 39.06 -7.51
N SER A 15 -0.67 38.96 -7.41
CA SER A 15 -1.36 38.70 -6.14
C SER A 15 -2.63 37.86 -6.32
N LEU A 16 -2.49 36.77 -7.05
CA LEU A 16 -3.38 35.62 -6.85
C LEU A 16 -2.53 34.35 -6.86
N THR A 17 -1.59 34.30 -5.92
CA THR A 17 -1.14 33.07 -5.27
C THR A 17 -2.39 32.42 -4.67
N LEU A 18 -3.24 31.82 -5.52
CA LEU A 18 -4.22 30.85 -5.06
C LEU A 18 -3.38 29.63 -4.69
N VAL A 19 -2.88 29.68 -3.46
CA VAL A 19 -2.51 28.51 -2.67
C VAL A 19 -3.81 27.71 -2.52
N LEU A 20 -4.23 27.05 -3.60
CA LEU A 20 -5.02 25.85 -3.49
C LEU A 20 -3.98 24.80 -3.11
N ALA A 21 -3.62 24.80 -1.82
CA ALA A 21 -2.91 23.71 -1.20
C ALA A 21 -3.68 22.45 -1.60
N PHE A 22 -3.06 21.65 -2.46
CA PHE A 22 -3.44 20.28 -2.66
C PHE A 22 -3.34 19.60 -1.30
N PHE A 23 -4.45 19.60 -0.55
CA PHE A 23 -4.72 18.50 0.35
C PHE A 23 -5.06 17.30 -0.54
N PHE A 24 -4.03 16.75 -1.20
CA PHE A 24 -4.03 15.33 -1.48
C PHE A 24 -3.99 14.67 -0.11
N ASN A 25 -5.16 14.44 0.48
CA ASN A 25 -5.30 13.38 1.47
C ASN A 25 -4.98 12.11 0.69
N GLN A 26 -3.71 11.72 0.68
CA GLN A 26 -3.29 10.44 0.15
C GLN A 26 -3.87 9.39 1.08
N THR A 27 -4.96 8.79 0.60
CA THR A 27 -5.30 7.38 0.67
C THR A 27 -5.22 6.73 2.04
N ALA A 28 -6.40 6.45 2.60
CA ALA A 28 -6.56 5.26 3.42
C ALA A 28 -6.24 4.06 2.52
N PHE A 29 -4.97 3.63 2.54
CA PHE A 29 -4.60 2.38 1.91
C PHE A 29 -5.08 1.27 2.81
N ALA A 30 -6.10 0.62 2.30
CA ALA A 30 -6.52 -0.67 2.72
C ALA A 30 -5.89 -1.64 1.70
N LEU A 31 -5.48 -2.84 2.14
CA LEU A 31 -4.44 -3.75 1.65
C LEU A 31 -3.06 -3.56 2.31
N PRO A 32 -2.30 -4.67 2.53
CA PRO A 32 -0.97 -4.61 3.13
C PRO A 32 -0.02 -3.66 2.39
N GLN A 33 0.77 -2.90 3.15
CA GLN A 33 1.76 -1.98 2.61
C GLN A 33 3.13 -2.63 2.61
N VAL A 34 3.56 -3.09 1.44
CA VAL A 34 4.85 -3.78 1.26
C VAL A 34 5.99 -2.77 1.45
N ASP A 35 6.93 -3.12 2.31
CA ASP A 35 8.18 -2.37 2.50
C ASP A 35 9.29 -2.97 1.63
N GLU A 36 9.58 -4.26 1.82
CA GLU A 36 10.66 -4.95 1.11
C GLU A 36 10.38 -6.45 0.96
N VAL A 37 10.70 -7.02 -0.20
CA VAL A 37 10.86 -8.47 -0.37
C VAL A 37 12.28 -8.83 0.02
N VAL A 38 12.43 -9.48 1.18
CA VAL A 38 13.73 -9.76 1.80
C VAL A 38 14.37 -11.03 1.26
N GLU A 39 13.54 -12.03 0.93
CA GLU A 39 13.98 -13.31 0.38
C GLU A 39 12.91 -13.88 -0.55
N GLY A 40 13.36 -14.57 -1.60
CA GLY A 40 12.52 -15.24 -2.58
C GLY A 40 12.08 -14.35 -3.75
N ASN A 41 11.71 -14.98 -4.85
CA ASN A 41 11.18 -14.32 -6.03
C ASN A 41 9.67 -14.14 -5.90
N VAL A 42 9.27 -12.91 -5.57
CA VAL A 42 7.89 -12.51 -5.33
C VAL A 42 7.46 -11.44 -6.34
N THR A 43 6.31 -11.66 -6.98
CA THR A 43 5.61 -10.63 -7.76
C THR A 43 4.33 -10.25 -7.02
N ILE A 44 4.12 -8.95 -6.82
CA ILE A 44 2.96 -8.41 -6.12
C ILE A 44 2.15 -7.57 -7.09
N GLU A 45 0.87 -7.88 -7.20
CA GLU A 45 -0.06 -7.23 -8.12
C GLU A 45 -1.31 -6.78 -7.38
N THR A 46 -1.81 -5.59 -7.72
CA THR A 46 -3.09 -5.07 -7.23
C THR A 46 -4.00 -4.84 -8.43
N PRO A 47 -4.71 -5.87 -8.92
CA PRO A 47 -5.54 -5.76 -10.13
C PRO A 47 -6.69 -4.75 -9.97
N ASP A 48 -7.12 -4.49 -8.75
CA ASP A 48 -8.08 -3.47 -8.38
C ASP A 48 -7.76 -2.91 -6.98
N ALA A 49 -8.58 -1.97 -6.50
CA ALA A 49 -8.35 -1.26 -5.25
C ALA A 49 -8.53 -2.09 -3.98
N ASN A 50 -9.16 -3.27 -4.06
CA ASN A 50 -9.51 -4.10 -2.91
C ASN A 50 -8.87 -5.50 -2.97
N THR A 51 -8.07 -5.79 -4.00
CA THR A 51 -7.45 -7.10 -4.19
C THR A 51 -5.94 -6.97 -4.32
N MET A 52 -5.20 -7.74 -3.53
CA MET A 52 -3.76 -7.95 -3.68
C MET A 52 -3.47 -9.42 -4.00
N ASN A 53 -2.67 -9.67 -5.02
CA ASN A 53 -2.15 -10.98 -5.37
C ASN A 53 -0.63 -11.00 -5.13
N ILE A 54 -0.18 -11.94 -4.30
CA ILE A 54 1.22 -12.20 -4.00
C ILE A 54 1.57 -13.55 -4.63
N ASN A 55 2.33 -13.51 -5.71
CA ASN A 55 2.77 -14.70 -6.44
C ASN A 55 4.24 -14.98 -6.10
N VAL A 56 4.51 -16.14 -5.50
CA VAL A 56 5.86 -16.54 -5.09
C VAL A 56 6.33 -17.68 -5.98
N ALA A 57 7.51 -17.55 -6.59
CA ALA A 57 8.10 -18.59 -7.43
C ALA A 57 8.98 -19.57 -6.64
N ASP A 58 9.51 -19.16 -5.49
CA ASP A 58 10.39 -19.97 -4.66
C ASP A 58 9.62 -20.72 -3.55
N PRO A 59 10.12 -21.87 -3.05
CA PRO A 59 9.46 -22.61 -1.96
C PRO A 59 9.37 -21.87 -0.63
N GLN A 60 10.20 -20.85 -0.44
CA GLN A 60 10.29 -20.01 0.76
C GLN A 60 10.42 -18.55 0.33
N ALA A 61 9.71 -17.65 1.00
CA ALA A 61 9.87 -16.21 0.81
C ALA A 61 9.68 -15.45 2.14
N ILE A 62 10.30 -14.27 2.22
CA ILE A 62 10.15 -13.36 3.35
C ILE A 62 9.82 -11.97 2.82
N ILE A 63 8.76 -11.36 3.36
CA ILE A 63 8.33 -10.00 3.00
C ILE A 63 8.18 -9.19 4.28
N ASN A 64 8.75 -7.99 4.28
CA ASN A 64 8.50 -6.95 5.27
C ASN A 64 7.38 -6.03 4.80
N TYR A 65 6.52 -5.65 5.74
CA TYR A 65 5.42 -4.73 5.53
C TYR A 65 5.54 -3.57 6.52
N SER A 66 5.22 -2.36 6.06
CA SER A 66 5.04 -1.20 6.93
C SER A 66 3.66 -1.18 7.61
N SER A 67 2.69 -1.91 7.06
CA SER A 67 1.48 -2.37 7.74
C SER A 67 0.92 -3.61 7.04
N PHE A 68 0.35 -4.55 7.79
CA PHE A 68 -0.38 -5.70 7.23
C PHE A 68 -1.86 -5.63 7.67
N ASP A 69 -2.65 -4.83 6.97
CA ASP A 69 -4.10 -4.72 7.17
C ASP A 69 -4.87 -5.27 5.96
N ILE A 70 -6.00 -5.92 6.22
CA ILE A 70 -6.96 -6.36 5.20
C ILE A 70 -8.35 -5.92 5.70
N ASN A 71 -8.90 -4.86 5.12
CA ASN A 71 -10.23 -4.38 5.49
C ASN A 71 -11.35 -5.32 5.03
N ALA A 72 -12.54 -5.16 5.61
CA ALA A 72 -13.67 -6.09 5.45
C ALA A 72 -14.08 -6.39 3.99
N ASN A 73 -13.83 -5.47 3.06
CA ASN A 73 -14.15 -5.62 1.64
C ASN A 73 -12.94 -6.01 0.77
N GLU A 74 -11.83 -6.40 1.39
CA GLU A 74 -10.56 -6.64 0.72
C GLU A 74 -10.18 -8.11 0.70
N THR A 75 -9.34 -8.45 -0.27
CA THR A 75 -8.83 -9.80 -0.46
C THR A 75 -7.33 -9.77 -0.73
N VAL A 76 -6.58 -10.56 0.04
CA VAL A 76 -5.19 -10.89 -0.25
C VAL A 76 -5.12 -12.35 -0.66
N ASN A 77 -4.63 -12.62 -1.86
CA ASN A 77 -4.38 -13.97 -2.37
C ASN A 77 -2.89 -14.22 -2.42
N VAL A 78 -2.44 -15.28 -1.76
CA VAL A 78 -1.04 -15.72 -1.74
C VAL A 78 -0.93 -17.03 -2.50
N ASN A 79 -0.26 -16.99 -3.65
CA ASN A 79 -0.03 -18.12 -4.52
C ASN A 79 1.43 -18.57 -4.41
N LEU A 80 1.66 -19.62 -3.63
CA LEU A 80 2.95 -20.29 -3.47
C LEU A 80 3.10 -21.43 -4.51
N PRO A 81 4.33 -21.92 -4.78
CA PRO A 81 4.55 -22.98 -5.78
C PRO A 81 3.87 -24.31 -5.46
N SER A 82 3.68 -24.62 -4.18
CA SER A 82 3.03 -25.84 -3.71
C SER A 82 2.41 -25.65 -2.31
N SER A 83 1.60 -26.61 -1.88
CA SER A 83 1.02 -26.62 -0.52
C SER A 83 2.03 -26.87 0.60
N THR A 84 3.25 -27.29 0.27
CA THR A 84 4.35 -27.46 1.23
C THR A 84 5.29 -26.26 1.25
N SER A 85 5.05 -25.26 0.40
CA SER A 85 5.82 -24.02 0.39
C SER A 85 5.34 -23.08 1.50
N GLU A 86 6.20 -22.15 1.92
CA GLU A 86 5.92 -21.23 3.01
C GLU A 86 6.30 -19.79 2.69
N ILE A 87 5.62 -18.86 3.36
CA ILE A 87 5.96 -17.44 3.31
C ILE A 87 5.90 -16.83 4.70
N LEU A 88 6.92 -16.05 5.05
CA LEU A 88 6.97 -15.25 6.26
C LEU A 88 6.69 -13.78 5.93
N ASN A 89 5.58 -13.28 6.47
CA ASN A 89 5.16 -11.90 6.39
C ASN A 89 5.46 -11.25 7.74
N ARG A 90 6.27 -10.19 7.74
CA ARG A 90 6.63 -9.45 8.95
C ARG A 90 6.04 -8.05 8.85
N ASP A 91 5.05 -7.77 9.67
CA ASP A 91 4.60 -6.40 9.90
C ASP A 91 5.58 -5.75 10.89
N ILE A 92 6.42 -4.87 10.36
CA ILE A 92 7.42 -4.11 11.11
C ILE A 92 6.93 -2.68 11.41
N GLY A 93 5.66 -2.38 11.10
CA GLY A 93 5.00 -1.15 11.44
C GLY A 93 4.80 -0.96 12.95
N SER A 94 4.29 0.21 13.33
CA SER A 94 4.03 0.58 14.73
C SER A 94 2.65 0.18 15.24
N ASP A 95 1.78 -0.33 14.36
CA ASP A 95 0.37 -0.61 14.65
C ASP A 95 0.08 -2.12 14.61
N MET A 96 -1.08 -2.51 15.14
CA MET A 96 -1.59 -3.87 15.10
C MET A 96 -2.06 -4.23 13.69
N SER A 97 -1.84 -5.46 13.23
CA SER A 97 -2.40 -5.97 11.98
C SER A 97 -3.90 -6.27 12.13
N ASN A 98 -4.76 -5.66 11.33
CA ASN A 98 -6.21 -5.88 11.32
C ASN A 98 -6.61 -6.70 10.09
N ILE A 99 -7.02 -7.95 10.30
CA ILE A 99 -7.45 -8.86 9.25
C ILE A 99 -8.97 -9.00 9.29
N LEU A 100 -9.66 -7.98 8.80
CA LEU A 100 -11.12 -7.90 8.77
C LEU A 100 -11.72 -8.49 7.49
N GLY A 101 -10.92 -8.59 6.43
CA GLY A 101 -11.31 -9.12 5.12
C GLY A 101 -10.86 -10.56 4.89
N THR A 102 -10.55 -10.86 3.63
CA THR A 102 -10.22 -12.23 3.19
C THR A 102 -8.72 -12.40 2.95
N LEU A 103 -8.13 -13.43 3.54
CA LEU A 103 -6.77 -13.89 3.25
C LEU A 103 -6.81 -15.33 2.76
N ASN A 104 -6.38 -15.54 1.51
CA ASN A 104 -6.28 -16.87 0.91
C ASN A 104 -4.80 -17.23 0.72
N CYS A 105 -4.42 -18.46 1.08
CA CYS A 105 -3.10 -19.01 0.79
C CYS A 105 -3.22 -20.50 0.45
N ASN A 106 -2.49 -20.96 -0.56
CA ASN A 106 -2.47 -22.37 -0.97
C ASN A 106 -1.40 -23.21 -0.25
N GLY A 107 -0.58 -22.62 0.63
CA GLY A 107 0.44 -23.30 1.44
C GLY A 107 0.52 -22.74 2.88
N LEU A 108 1.71 -22.70 3.47
CA LEU A 108 1.89 -22.17 4.83
C LEU A 108 2.07 -20.65 4.82
N PHE A 109 1.11 -19.93 5.39
CA PHE A 109 1.19 -18.50 5.60
C PHE A 109 1.56 -18.20 7.06
N ILE A 110 2.64 -17.45 7.27
CA ILE A 110 3.07 -16.98 8.58
C ILE A 110 3.01 -15.46 8.58
N LEU A 111 2.31 -14.87 9.57
CA LEU A 111 2.32 -13.44 9.85
C LEU A 111 2.85 -13.21 11.26
N VAL A 112 3.80 -12.28 11.38
CA VAL A 112 4.35 -11.83 12.65
C VAL A 112 4.15 -10.32 12.74
N ASN A 113 3.51 -9.88 13.82
CA ASN A 113 3.44 -8.49 14.24
C ASN A 113 3.63 -8.44 15.77
N THR A 114 4.61 -7.66 16.25
CA THR A 114 4.88 -7.51 17.69
C THR A 114 3.83 -6.69 18.45
N HIS A 115 3.05 -5.88 17.74
CA HIS A 115 1.96 -5.06 18.27
C HIS A 115 0.62 -5.81 18.34
N GLY A 116 0.57 -7.02 17.76
CA GLY A 116 -0.60 -7.90 17.81
C GLY A 116 -1.25 -8.11 16.45
N ILE A 117 -2.18 -9.05 16.41
CA ILE A 117 -2.98 -9.38 15.23
C ILE A 117 -4.45 -9.52 15.68
N TYR A 118 -5.35 -8.78 15.05
CA TYR A 118 -6.80 -8.88 15.24
C TYR A 118 -7.44 -9.51 14.00
N VAL A 119 -8.31 -10.49 14.23
CA VAL A 119 -9.03 -11.27 13.20
C VAL A 119 -10.50 -11.41 13.56
#